data_AF-U6LEE2-F1
#
_entry.id   AF-U6LEE2-F1
#
_cell.length_a   1.000
_cell.length_b   1.000
_cell.length_c   1.000
_cell.angle_alpha   90.00
_cell.angle_beta   90.00
_cell.angle_gamma   90.00
#
_symmetry.space_group_name_H-M   'P 1'
#
loop_
_entity.id
_entity.type
_entity.pdbx_description
1 polymer ?
#
loop_
_entity_poly.entity_id
_entity_poly.type
_entity_poly.pdbx_seq_one_letter_code
_entity_poly.pdbx_strand_id
1 'polypeptide(L)'
;MVRLFVFCEMDSIQGVQARGPKKHMKRLAAPSHWMLNKITGHYAPRPSPGPHKLRECLPLCILLRNRLKYALTYHETKLIVMQKLVQVDGKIRTDPCYPLGFMDVISLVRTGQFYRLLLDTKGRFTPRPINKQEAEFKLCKVKQLIVGPKGAPMLVTHDARTIRFPHPDIKQHDTIKLSIADSKILETYKFEVGNTAMITGGRNVGRVGRIVARERRPGGVEVVHLRDSRGGAFATRVGNVFVIGPMDRPMVTLPKDKGIKLSIFEDRQLKLKKNAGL
;
A
#
# COMPACT_ATOMS: atom_id res chain seq x y z
N MET A 1 -0.31 -30.40 -64.18
CA MET A 1 -1.21 -29.22 -64.03
C MET A 1 -1.80 -29.24 -62.62
N VAL A 2 -0.95 -29.12 -61.60
CA VAL A 2 -0.80 -27.94 -60.73
C VAL A 2 -2.14 -27.30 -60.31
N ARG A 3 -2.62 -27.68 -59.14
CA ARG A 3 -3.28 -26.73 -58.24
C ARG A 3 -2.70 -26.97 -56.84
N LEU A 4 -1.57 -26.30 -56.59
CA LEU A 4 -1.10 -26.03 -55.23
C LEU A 4 -2.25 -25.35 -54.49
N PHE A 5 -2.85 -26.04 -53.54
CA PHE A 5 -3.55 -25.38 -52.45
C PHE A 5 -2.46 -24.75 -51.58
N VAL A 6 -2.20 -23.48 -51.84
CA VAL A 6 -1.39 -22.62 -50.98
C VAL A 6 -2.10 -22.55 -49.64
N PHE A 7 -1.58 -23.29 -48.67
CA PHE A 7 -1.82 -23.06 -47.26
C PHE A 7 -1.35 -21.62 -46.99
N CYS A 8 -2.29 -20.69 -46.84
CA CYS A 8 -1.98 -19.33 -46.45
C CYS A 8 -1.49 -19.39 -44.99
N GLU A 9 -0.16 -19.37 -44.83
CA GLU A 9 0.52 -19.00 -43.60
C GLU A 9 -0.10 -17.71 -43.07
N MET A 10 -0.89 -17.80 -42.00
CA MET A 10 -1.16 -16.65 -41.13
C MET A 10 0.04 -16.43 -40.23
N ASP A 11 1.18 -16.11 -40.86
CA ASP A 11 2.29 -15.51 -40.15
C ASP A 11 2.10 -14.00 -40.08
N SER A 12 2.26 -13.48 -38.85
CA SER A 12 2.50 -12.09 -38.48
C SER A 12 1.32 -11.10 -38.53
N ILE A 13 0.92 -10.62 -37.33
CA ILE A 13 1.07 -9.22 -36.87
C ILE A 13 0.30 -9.10 -35.53
N GLN A 14 1.01 -9.23 -34.41
CA GLN A 14 0.91 -8.27 -33.30
C GLN A 14 2.30 -8.17 -32.63
N GLY A 15 3.11 -7.33 -33.28
CA GLY A 15 4.43 -6.82 -32.93
C GLY A 15 5.01 -7.16 -31.55
N VAL A 16 6.18 -7.79 -31.60
CA VAL A 16 7.19 -7.81 -30.54
C VAL A 16 7.63 -6.36 -30.23
N GLN A 17 6.84 -5.63 -29.45
CA GLN A 17 7.26 -4.34 -28.87
C GLN A 17 7.99 -4.59 -27.56
N ALA A 18 9.21 -5.14 -27.67
CA ALA A 18 10.14 -5.38 -26.57
C ALA A 18 11.17 -4.25 -26.39
N ARG A 19 10.88 -3.04 -26.90
CA ARG A 19 11.84 -1.92 -26.91
C ARG A 19 11.36 -0.79 -25.99
N GLY A 20 11.74 -0.87 -24.71
CA GLY A 20 11.59 0.22 -23.73
C GLY A 20 10.43 0.08 -22.72
N PRO A 21 10.25 1.09 -21.85
CA PRO A 21 9.27 1.04 -20.77
C PRO A 21 7.83 1.12 -21.32
N LYS A 22 7.00 0.15 -20.92
CA LYS A 22 5.58 0.12 -21.30
C LYS A 22 4.84 1.31 -20.67
N LYS A 23 4.25 2.18 -21.51
CA LYS A 23 3.46 3.35 -21.06
C LYS A 23 2.01 3.00 -20.73
N HIS A 24 1.47 1.94 -21.33
CA HIS A 24 0.07 1.54 -21.15
C HIS A 24 -0.06 0.34 -20.22
N MET A 25 -1.20 0.23 -19.52
CA MET A 25 -1.58 -0.93 -18.73
C MET A 25 -2.95 -1.42 -19.17
N LYS A 26 -3.04 -2.70 -19.56
CA LYS A 26 -4.32 -3.35 -19.84
C LYS A 26 -5.08 -3.58 -18.54
N ARG A 27 -6.41 -3.44 -18.57
CA ARG A 27 -7.25 -3.51 -17.38
C ARG A 27 -7.24 -4.87 -16.70
N LEU A 28 -7.20 -5.94 -17.49
CA LEU A 28 -7.10 -7.31 -16.99
C LEU A 28 -5.78 -7.60 -16.28
N ALA A 29 -4.71 -6.88 -16.64
CA ALA A 29 -3.39 -7.00 -16.02
C ALA A 29 -3.20 -6.06 -14.81
N ALA A 30 -4.21 -5.23 -14.50
CA ALA A 30 -4.15 -4.35 -13.35
C ALA A 30 -4.21 -5.16 -12.04
N PRO A 31 -3.62 -4.64 -10.95
CA PRO A 31 -3.70 -5.30 -9.65
C PRO A 31 -5.16 -5.50 -9.19
N SER A 32 -5.47 -6.71 -8.73
CA SER A 32 -6.83 -7.09 -8.35
C SER A 32 -7.38 -6.28 -7.17
N HIS A 33 -6.51 -5.81 -6.28
CA HIS A 33 -6.90 -5.01 -5.12
C HIS A 33 -7.43 -3.61 -5.47
N TRP A 34 -7.27 -3.15 -6.72
CA TRP A 34 -7.89 -1.90 -7.21
C TRP A 34 -9.40 -2.03 -7.43
N MET A 35 -9.91 -3.26 -7.56
CA MET A 35 -11.32 -3.54 -7.85
C MET A 35 -11.84 -2.81 -9.09
N LEU A 36 -11.07 -2.89 -10.18
CA LEU A 36 -11.53 -2.44 -11.49
C LEU A 36 -12.45 -3.50 -12.09
N ASN A 37 -13.57 -3.04 -12.66
CA ASN A 37 -14.46 -3.90 -13.41
C ASN A 37 -13.86 -4.30 -14.77
N LYS A 38 -14.37 -5.39 -15.35
CA LYS A 38 -13.87 -5.96 -16.62
C LYS A 38 -14.37 -5.21 -17.86
N ILE A 39 -15.57 -4.64 -17.82
CA ILE A 39 -16.34 -4.28 -19.03
C ILE A 39 -16.20 -2.80 -19.44
N THR A 40 -16.08 -1.85 -18.50
CA THR A 40 -16.15 -0.40 -18.77
C THR A 40 -14.90 0.18 -19.46
N GLY A 41 -14.17 -0.61 -20.24
CA GLY A 41 -13.05 -0.15 -21.08
C GLY A 41 -11.82 -1.03 -21.01
N HIS A 42 -10.96 -0.93 -22.02
CA HIS A 42 -9.85 -1.86 -22.23
C HIS A 42 -8.59 -1.58 -21.37
N TYR A 43 -8.38 -0.32 -20.98
CA TYR A 43 -7.18 0.12 -20.26
C TYR A 43 -7.45 0.46 -18.80
N ALA A 44 -6.42 0.33 -17.97
CA ALA A 44 -6.39 0.82 -16.59
C ALA A 44 -5.43 2.02 -16.48
N PRO A 45 -5.66 2.93 -15.52
CA PRO A 45 -4.69 3.98 -15.25
C PRO A 45 -3.38 3.34 -14.81
N ARG A 46 -2.30 3.62 -15.54
CA ARG A 46 -0.96 3.19 -15.19
C ARG A 46 -0.40 4.18 -14.16
N PRO A 47 0.00 3.73 -12.95
CA PRO A 47 0.62 4.61 -11.97
C PRO A 47 1.93 5.15 -12.50
N SER A 48 2.18 6.43 -12.25
CA SER A 48 3.46 7.07 -12.51
C SER A 48 4.56 6.44 -11.63
N PRO A 49 5.83 6.43 -12.08
CA PRO A 49 6.94 6.05 -11.19
C PRO A 49 6.99 7.02 -10.01
N GLY A 50 7.02 6.49 -8.79
CA GLY A 50 6.97 7.30 -7.58
C GLY A 50 7.39 6.49 -6.35
N PRO A 51 6.99 6.93 -5.14
CA PRO A 51 7.44 6.32 -3.88
C PRO A 51 7.18 4.81 -3.78
N HIS A 52 6.02 4.37 -4.26
CA HIS A 52 5.52 3.02 -4.08
C HIS A 52 5.59 2.19 -5.36
N LYS A 53 5.79 0.87 -5.21
CA LYS A 53 5.78 -0.05 -6.35
C LYS A 53 4.39 -0.14 -6.98
N LEU A 54 4.35 -0.38 -8.29
CA LEU A 54 3.12 -0.48 -9.09
C LEU A 54 2.08 -1.48 -8.54
N ARG A 55 2.52 -2.62 -8.00
CA ARG A 55 1.62 -3.64 -7.43
C ARG A 55 1.28 -3.41 -5.96
N GLU A 56 1.96 -2.47 -5.30
CA GLU A 56 1.79 -2.13 -3.88
C GLU A 56 1.22 -0.71 -3.71
N CYS A 57 0.65 -0.13 -4.76
CA CYS A 57 0.09 1.21 -4.76
C CYS A 57 -1.37 1.24 -5.23
N LEU A 58 -1.99 2.41 -5.12
CA LEU A 58 -3.29 2.81 -5.62
C LEU A 58 -3.13 4.18 -6.31
N PRO A 59 -3.40 4.32 -7.62
CA PRO A 59 -3.30 5.60 -8.27
C PRO A 59 -4.40 6.56 -7.80
N LEU A 60 -4.07 7.86 -7.71
CA LEU A 60 -4.95 8.89 -7.17
C LEU A 60 -6.33 8.96 -7.86
N CYS A 61 -6.37 8.78 -9.19
CA CYS A 61 -7.62 8.73 -9.95
C CYS A 61 -8.55 7.59 -9.52
N ILE A 62 -8.03 6.41 -9.16
CA ILE A 62 -8.85 5.30 -8.66
C ILE A 62 -9.39 5.63 -7.26
N LEU A 63 -8.61 6.30 -6.43
CA LEU A 63 -9.06 6.71 -5.10
C LEU A 63 -10.26 7.67 -5.20
N LEU A 64 -10.10 8.77 -5.94
CA LEU A 64 -11.13 9.81 -6.07
C LEU A 64 -12.41 9.26 -6.74
N ARG A 65 -12.27 8.45 -7.80
CA ARG A 65 -13.40 7.92 -8.57
C ARG A 65 -14.04 6.68 -7.96
N ASN A 66 -13.26 5.65 -7.63
CA ASN A 66 -13.82 4.35 -7.26
C ASN A 66 -14.05 4.20 -5.76
N ARG A 67 -13.25 4.84 -4.91
CA ARG A 67 -13.31 4.67 -3.45
C ARG A 67 -14.08 5.78 -2.76
N LEU A 68 -13.69 7.04 -2.99
CA LEU A 68 -14.30 8.21 -2.35
C LEU A 68 -15.54 8.72 -3.10
N LYS A 69 -15.71 8.35 -4.37
CA LYS A 69 -16.88 8.71 -5.20
C LYS A 69 -17.06 10.21 -5.41
N TYR A 70 -15.99 11.00 -5.38
CA TYR A 70 -16.04 12.44 -5.70
C TYR A 70 -16.07 12.74 -7.19
N ALA A 71 -15.63 11.79 -8.01
CA ALA A 71 -15.66 11.89 -9.46
C ALA A 71 -16.33 10.64 -10.05
N LEU A 72 -16.99 10.81 -11.18
CA LEU A 72 -17.56 9.75 -11.99
C LEU A 72 -16.63 9.37 -13.15
N THR A 73 -16.04 10.36 -13.81
CA THR A 73 -15.17 10.17 -14.97
C THR A 73 -13.68 10.43 -14.67
N TYR A 74 -12.80 9.97 -15.58
CA TYR A 74 -11.36 10.29 -15.48
C TYR A 74 -11.09 11.79 -15.70
N HIS A 75 -11.88 12.44 -16.57
CA HIS A 75 -11.74 13.87 -16.83
C HIS A 75 -12.01 14.70 -15.58
N GLU A 76 -13.08 14.39 -14.83
CA GLU A 76 -13.38 15.04 -13.55
C GLU A 76 -12.25 14.86 -12.53
N THR A 77 -11.66 13.66 -12.42
CA THR A 77 -10.50 13.48 -11.53
C THR A 77 -9.32 14.38 -11.91
N LYS A 78 -9.11 14.62 -13.21
CA LYS A 78 -8.08 15.54 -13.69
C LYS A 78 -8.41 16.99 -13.28
N LEU A 79 -9.67 17.42 -13.41
CA LEU A 79 -10.10 18.75 -13.00
C LEU A 79 -9.88 19.00 -11.50
N ILE A 80 -10.28 18.06 -10.63
CA ILE A 80 -10.11 18.16 -9.17
C ILE A 80 -8.62 18.31 -8.80
N VAL A 81 -7.78 17.49 -9.44
CA VAL A 81 -6.34 17.46 -9.18
C VAL A 81 -5.64 18.73 -9.69
N MET A 82 -6.05 19.26 -10.85
CA MET A 82 -5.51 20.50 -11.42
C MET A 82 -5.87 21.75 -10.61
N GLN A 83 -7.00 21.73 -9.89
CA GLN A 83 -7.36 22.76 -8.91
C GLN A 83 -6.47 22.76 -7.66
N LYS A 84 -5.49 21.85 -7.56
CA LYS A 84 -4.53 21.76 -6.43
C LYS A 84 -5.20 21.49 -5.07
N LEU A 85 -6.38 20.88 -5.07
CA LEU A 85 -7.16 20.59 -3.85
C LEU A 85 -6.68 19.35 -3.08
N VAL A 86 -5.92 18.48 -3.75
CA VAL A 86 -5.45 17.21 -3.19
C VAL A 86 -3.99 17.33 -2.76
N GLN A 87 -3.75 17.06 -1.48
CA GLN A 87 -2.43 16.97 -0.90
C GLN A 87 -2.14 15.53 -0.47
N VAL A 88 -0.93 15.06 -0.74
CA VAL A 88 -0.43 13.75 -0.30
C VAL A 88 0.84 13.98 0.50
N ASP A 89 0.86 13.49 1.73
CA ASP A 89 1.90 13.75 2.73
C ASP A 89 2.26 15.25 2.79
N GLY A 90 1.24 16.11 2.90
CA GLY A 90 1.38 17.57 3.00
C GLY A 90 1.79 18.30 1.71
N LYS A 91 2.10 17.57 0.63
CA LYS A 91 2.49 18.17 -0.66
C LYS A 91 1.35 18.11 -1.66
N ILE A 92 1.07 19.22 -2.32
CA ILE A 92 0.08 19.29 -3.41
C ILE A 92 0.55 18.38 -4.56
N ARG A 93 -0.32 17.49 -5.02
CA ARG A 93 -0.06 16.61 -6.17
C ARG A 93 -1.01 16.95 -7.31
N THR A 94 -0.45 17.24 -8.47
CA THR A 94 -1.17 17.56 -9.72
C THR A 94 -1.25 16.37 -10.69
N ASP A 95 -0.60 15.25 -10.37
CA ASP A 95 -0.64 14.04 -11.19
C ASP A 95 -1.83 13.13 -10.80
N PRO A 96 -2.81 12.89 -11.70
CA PRO A 96 -3.93 11.99 -11.42
C PRO A 96 -3.49 10.51 -11.29
N CYS A 97 -2.34 10.13 -11.84
CA CYS A 97 -1.79 8.78 -11.77
C CYS A 97 -0.72 8.63 -10.69
N TYR A 98 -0.62 9.57 -9.75
CA TYR A 98 0.33 9.50 -8.65
C TYR A 98 0.13 8.21 -7.83
N PRO A 99 1.20 7.41 -7.59
CA PRO A 99 1.10 6.16 -6.85
C PRO A 99 1.00 6.45 -5.35
N LEU A 100 -0.20 6.32 -4.80
CA LEU A 100 -0.42 6.34 -3.37
C LEU A 100 -0.18 4.95 -2.80
N GLY A 101 0.43 4.80 -1.65
CA GLY A 101 0.70 3.50 -1.07
C GLY A 101 0.29 3.37 0.38
N PHE A 102 0.85 2.34 1.01
CA PHE A 102 0.59 2.03 2.40
C PHE A 102 1.07 3.17 3.31
N MET A 103 0.26 3.52 4.32
CA MET A 103 0.52 4.59 5.30
C MET A 103 0.52 6.03 4.77
N ASP A 104 0.35 6.27 3.46
CA ASP A 104 0.23 7.63 2.93
C ASP A 104 -0.95 8.38 3.56
N VAL A 105 -0.74 9.66 3.86
CA VAL A 105 -1.77 10.57 4.35
C VAL A 105 -2.24 11.45 3.21
N ILE A 106 -3.56 11.55 3.04
CA ILE A 106 -4.22 12.29 1.98
C ILE A 106 -5.07 13.35 2.64
N SER A 107 -4.80 14.60 2.30
CA SER A 107 -5.51 15.78 2.78
C SER A 107 -6.31 16.39 1.62
N LEU A 108 -7.60 16.59 1.85
CA LEU A 108 -8.47 17.34 0.94
C LEU A 108 -8.72 18.72 1.53
N VAL A 109 -8.10 19.73 0.93
CA VAL A 109 -8.08 21.10 1.48
C VAL A 109 -9.48 21.69 1.59
N ARG A 110 -10.31 21.49 0.56
CA ARG A 110 -11.66 22.09 0.49
C ARG A 110 -12.66 21.47 1.45
N THR A 111 -12.57 20.17 1.71
CA THR A 111 -13.50 19.46 2.60
C THR A 111 -12.98 19.35 4.03
N GLY A 112 -11.70 19.67 4.27
CA GLY A 112 -11.05 19.53 5.58
C GLY A 112 -10.94 18.07 6.04
N GLN A 113 -11.11 17.10 5.12
CA GLN A 113 -11.07 15.68 5.44
C GLN A 113 -9.68 15.10 5.20
N PHE A 114 -9.25 14.28 6.15
CA PHE A 114 -7.97 13.58 6.10
C PHE A 114 -8.21 12.08 6.02
N TYR A 115 -7.45 11.42 5.14
CA TYR A 115 -7.51 9.98 4.94
C TYR A 115 -6.13 9.36 5.07
N ARG A 116 -6.03 8.20 5.71
CA ARG A 116 -4.83 7.36 5.67
C ARG A 116 -5.11 6.12 4.84
N LEU A 117 -4.18 5.76 3.96
CA LEU A 117 -4.30 4.53 3.18
C LEU A 117 -3.81 3.33 3.99
N LEU A 118 -4.77 2.46 4.31
CA LEU A 118 -4.50 1.20 5.01
C LEU A 118 -4.98 0.01 4.19
N LEU A 119 -4.48 -1.16 4.56
CA LEU A 119 -4.89 -2.43 3.99
C LEU A 119 -6.00 -3.04 4.84
N ASP A 120 -7.03 -3.50 4.14
CA ASP A 120 -8.11 -4.29 4.70
C ASP A 120 -7.71 -5.78 4.82
N THR A 121 -8.40 -6.56 5.65
CA THR A 121 -8.16 -8.00 5.87
C THR A 121 -8.29 -8.85 4.60
N LYS A 122 -8.98 -8.31 3.60
CA LYS A 122 -9.13 -8.87 2.25
C LYS A 122 -8.02 -8.46 1.28
N GLY A 123 -7.03 -7.70 1.73
CA GLY A 123 -5.88 -7.25 0.93
C GLY A 123 -6.17 -6.07 0.01
N ARG A 124 -7.11 -5.20 0.39
CA ARG A 124 -7.56 -4.07 -0.43
C ARG A 124 -7.14 -2.75 0.22
N PHE A 125 -6.74 -1.77 -0.58
CA PHE A 125 -6.56 -0.42 -0.06
C PHE A 125 -7.92 0.19 0.30
N THR A 126 -8.02 0.69 1.52
CA THR A 126 -9.19 1.37 2.04
C THR A 126 -8.75 2.71 2.63
N PRO A 127 -9.27 3.84 2.14
CA PRO A 127 -9.02 5.12 2.77
C PRO A 127 -9.76 5.17 4.11
N ARG A 128 -9.02 5.23 5.20
CA ARG A 128 -9.57 5.40 6.55
C ARG A 128 -9.59 6.89 6.87
N PRO A 129 -10.74 7.50 7.23
CA PRO A 129 -10.76 8.87 7.72
C PRO A 129 -10.03 8.94 9.07
N ILE A 130 -9.22 9.98 9.24
CA ILE A 130 -8.38 10.22 10.41
C ILE A 130 -8.60 11.63 10.96
N ASN A 131 -8.18 11.85 12.20
CA ASN A 131 -8.18 13.17 12.83
C ASN A 131 -6.99 14.01 12.33
N LYS A 132 -7.10 15.35 12.47
CA LYS A 132 -6.04 16.28 12.06
C LYS A 132 -4.69 16.01 12.74
N GLN A 133 -4.69 15.71 14.03
CA GLN A 133 -3.48 15.35 14.79
C GLN A 133 -2.79 14.09 14.24
N GLU A 134 -3.57 13.09 13.83
CA GLU A 134 -3.02 11.87 13.24
C GLU A 134 -2.49 12.11 11.82
N ALA A 135 -3.03 13.10 11.12
CA ALA A 135 -2.63 13.49 9.78
C ALA A 135 -1.29 14.24 9.72
N GLU A 136 -0.78 14.73 10.85
CA GLU A 136 0.51 15.42 10.95
C GLU A 136 1.71 14.47 10.92
N PHE A 137 1.50 13.20 11.26
CA PHE A 137 2.55 12.20 11.24
C PHE A 137 2.23 11.02 10.31
N LYS A 138 3.27 10.23 10.02
CA LYS A 138 3.19 9.01 9.23
C LYS A 138 4.16 7.98 9.79
N LEU A 139 3.81 6.69 9.70
CA LEU A 139 4.76 5.63 9.99
C LEU A 139 5.48 5.21 8.70
N CYS A 140 6.79 5.06 8.81
CA CYS A 140 7.68 4.69 7.73
C CYS A 140 8.56 3.51 8.15
N LYS A 141 8.48 2.38 7.44
CA LYS A 141 9.40 1.26 7.65
C LYS A 141 10.77 1.55 7.06
N VAL A 142 11.82 1.24 7.81
CA VAL A 142 13.21 1.32 7.36
C VAL A 142 13.52 0.12 6.47
N LYS A 143 13.89 0.41 5.23
CA LYS A 143 14.25 -0.60 4.23
C LYS A 143 15.73 -0.95 4.29
N GLN A 144 16.59 0.06 4.44
CA GLN A 144 18.04 -0.10 4.52
C GLN A 144 18.66 1.12 5.19
N LEU A 145 19.79 0.91 5.86
CA LEU A 145 20.69 1.96 6.32
C LEU A 145 21.91 1.96 5.41
N ILE A 146 22.32 3.15 4.97
CA ILE A 146 23.43 3.35 4.05
C ILE A 146 24.31 4.46 4.63
N VAL A 147 25.62 4.31 4.51
CA VAL A 147 26.56 5.41 4.78
C VAL A 147 26.75 6.20 3.49
N GLY A 148 26.37 7.48 3.53
CA GLY A 148 26.47 8.40 2.42
C GLY A 148 27.86 8.99 2.23
N PRO A 149 28.01 9.91 1.26
CA PRO A 149 29.25 10.65 1.09
C PRO A 149 29.60 11.41 2.37
N LYS A 150 30.90 11.51 2.67
CA LYS A 150 31.44 12.10 3.91
C LYS A 150 31.09 11.32 5.19
N GLY A 151 30.83 10.02 5.08
CA GLY A 151 30.56 9.16 6.25
C GLY A 151 29.21 9.43 6.93
N ALA A 152 28.32 10.21 6.31
CA ALA A 152 27.04 10.58 6.92
C ALA A 152 26.05 9.40 6.87
N PRO A 153 25.55 8.88 8.02
CA PRO A 153 24.56 7.81 8.02
C PRO A 153 23.22 8.30 7.45
N MET A 154 22.60 7.48 6.60
CA MET A 154 21.32 7.75 5.97
C MET A 154 20.41 6.53 6.06
N LEU A 155 19.14 6.74 6.37
CA LEU A 155 18.12 5.70 6.30
C LEU A 155 17.30 5.87 5.01
N VAL A 156 16.89 4.75 4.43
CA VAL A 156 15.94 4.72 3.31
C VAL A 156 14.66 4.07 3.79
N THR A 157 13.53 4.77 3.64
CA THR A 157 12.22 4.23 4.01
C THR A 157 11.57 3.45 2.87
N HIS A 158 10.48 2.74 3.18
CA HIS A 158 9.67 2.05 2.17
C HIS A 158 9.05 2.98 1.10
N ASP A 159 8.84 4.26 1.44
CA ASP A 159 8.32 5.30 0.54
C ASP A 159 9.42 6.02 -0.24
N ALA A 160 10.61 5.41 -0.31
CA ALA A 160 11.80 5.99 -0.95
C ALA A 160 12.22 7.37 -0.39
N ARG A 161 11.85 7.71 0.85
CA ARG A 161 12.40 8.89 1.53
C ARG A 161 13.76 8.57 2.12
N THR A 162 14.68 9.51 2.00
CA THR A 162 16.01 9.45 2.63
C THR A 162 16.06 10.44 3.79
N ILE A 163 16.42 9.95 4.98
CA ILE A 163 16.59 10.81 6.16
C ILE A 163 18.05 10.68 6.59
N ARG A 164 18.72 11.83 6.77
CA ARG A 164 20.13 11.91 7.15
C ARG A 164 20.24 11.99 8.67
N PHE A 165 21.33 11.46 9.21
CA PHE A 165 21.63 11.46 10.64
C PHE A 165 20.54 10.81 11.51
N PRO A 166 20.12 9.56 11.23
CA PRO A 166 19.30 8.80 12.17
C PRO A 166 20.05 8.53 13.48
N HIS A 167 19.29 8.27 14.55
CA HIS A 167 19.84 7.71 15.77
C HIS A 167 20.45 6.32 15.48
N PRO A 168 21.63 5.99 16.04
CA PRO A 168 22.34 4.73 15.76
C PRO A 168 21.58 3.47 16.16
N ASP A 169 20.62 3.57 17.07
CA ASP A 169 19.80 2.44 17.50
C ASP A 169 18.81 1.94 16.45
N ILE A 170 18.54 2.73 15.41
CA ILE A 170 17.57 2.40 14.37
C ILE A 170 18.18 1.33 13.46
N LYS A 171 17.51 0.18 13.37
CA LYS A 171 17.94 -0.95 12.53
C LYS A 171 17.02 -1.14 11.34
N GLN A 172 17.43 -2.04 10.45
CA GLN A 172 16.59 -2.45 9.33
C GLN A 172 15.31 -3.13 9.83
N HIS A 173 14.20 -2.89 9.13
CA HIS A 173 12.85 -3.40 9.45
C HIS A 173 12.12 -2.74 10.63
N ASP A 174 12.78 -1.86 11.37
CA ASP A 174 12.13 -0.99 12.33
C ASP A 174 11.19 0.00 11.63
N THR A 175 10.25 0.57 12.38
CA THR A 175 9.38 1.64 11.88
C THR A 175 9.63 2.94 12.60
N ILE A 176 9.52 4.03 11.86
CA ILE A 176 9.82 5.39 12.30
C ILE A 176 8.54 6.20 12.19
N LYS A 177 8.21 6.94 13.24
CA LYS A 177 7.18 7.97 13.21
C LYS A 177 7.79 9.27 12.69
N LEU A 178 7.35 9.69 11.51
CA LEU A 178 7.85 10.87 10.81
C LEU A 178 6.82 11.99 10.88
N SER A 179 7.26 13.20 11.23
CA SER A 179 6.48 14.43 11.05
C SER A 179 6.42 14.78 9.56
N ILE A 180 5.22 14.97 9.02
CA ILE A 180 5.02 15.23 7.59
C ILE A 180 5.54 16.60 7.17
N ALA A 181 5.41 17.61 8.04
CA ALA A 181 5.86 18.97 7.78
C ALA A 181 7.41 19.03 7.72
N ASP A 182 8.07 18.56 8.77
CA ASP A 182 9.52 18.72 8.92
C ASP A 182 10.33 17.56 8.31
N SER A 183 9.67 16.45 7.99
CA SER A 183 10.32 15.18 7.62
C SER A 183 11.34 14.68 8.66
N LYS A 184 11.21 15.11 9.91
CA LYS A 184 12.03 14.68 11.06
C LYS A 184 11.43 13.45 11.73
N ILE A 185 12.30 12.69 12.39
CA ILE A 185 11.94 11.52 13.19
C ILE A 185 11.45 12.00 14.55
N LEU A 186 10.24 11.60 14.95
CA LEU A 186 9.70 11.86 16.29
C LEU A 186 9.98 10.69 17.23
N GLU A 187 9.55 9.50 16.82
CA GLU A 187 9.63 8.28 17.60
C GLU A 187 10.05 7.11 16.72
N THR A 188 10.58 6.06 17.33
CA THR A 188 11.01 4.84 16.65
C THR A 188 10.40 3.63 17.33
N TYR A 189 10.01 2.63 16.54
CA TYR A 189 9.44 1.38 17.01
C TYR A 189 10.30 0.23 16.49
N LYS A 190 10.91 -0.49 17.44
CA LYS A 190 11.81 -1.59 17.15
C LYS A 190 11.06 -2.82 16.65
N PHE A 191 11.69 -3.55 15.74
CA PHE A 191 11.21 -4.84 15.25
C PHE A 191 11.60 -5.96 16.22
N GLU A 192 10.87 -6.03 17.33
CA GLU A 192 11.08 -6.97 18.43
C GLU A 192 9.83 -7.79 18.73
N VAL A 193 10.02 -8.91 19.44
CA VAL A 193 8.93 -9.77 19.92
C VAL A 193 8.06 -8.99 20.90
N GLY A 194 6.74 -9.15 20.77
CA GLY A 194 5.75 -8.45 21.60
C GLY A 194 5.12 -7.23 20.92
N ASN A 195 5.78 -6.62 19.94
CA ASN A 195 5.24 -5.45 19.25
C ASN A 195 4.14 -5.80 18.23
N THR A 196 3.19 -4.88 18.05
CA THR A 196 2.08 -5.05 17.10
C THR A 196 2.53 -4.68 15.70
N ALA A 197 2.23 -5.56 14.74
CA ALA A 197 2.54 -5.36 13.34
C ALA A 197 1.35 -5.69 12.43
N MET A 198 1.27 -4.97 11.32
CA MET A 198 0.38 -5.25 10.20
C MET A 198 1.14 -5.91 9.07
N ILE A 199 0.47 -6.78 8.34
CA ILE A 199 1.03 -7.39 7.14
C ILE A 199 0.69 -6.56 5.91
N THR A 200 1.70 -6.22 5.12
CA THR A 200 1.56 -5.44 3.88
C THR A 200 1.39 -6.30 2.62
N GLY A 201 1.82 -7.57 2.64
CA GLY A 201 1.80 -8.43 1.46
C GLY A 201 1.68 -9.93 1.73
N GLY A 202 1.39 -10.70 0.67
CA GLY A 202 1.15 -12.15 0.74
C GLY A 202 -0.30 -12.52 1.11
N ARG A 203 -0.55 -13.79 1.45
CA ARG A 203 -1.90 -14.31 1.73
C ARG A 203 -2.57 -13.71 2.97
N ASN A 204 -1.76 -13.27 3.93
CA ASN A 204 -2.17 -12.74 5.22
C ASN A 204 -2.20 -11.20 5.25
N VAL A 205 -2.20 -10.54 4.09
CA VAL A 205 -2.25 -9.09 3.95
C VAL A 205 -3.42 -8.46 4.73
N GLY A 206 -3.15 -7.31 5.37
CA GLY A 206 -4.11 -6.54 6.16
C GLY A 206 -4.48 -7.15 7.51
N ARG A 207 -3.88 -8.29 7.89
CA ARG A 207 -3.98 -8.81 9.25
C ARG A 207 -3.08 -8.05 10.20
N VAL A 208 -3.53 -7.89 11.45
CA VAL A 208 -2.80 -7.21 12.52
C VAL A 208 -2.66 -8.14 13.71
N GLY A 209 -1.42 -8.36 14.13
CA GLY A 209 -1.13 -9.22 15.27
C GLY A 209 0.18 -8.84 15.95
N ARG A 210 0.40 -9.42 17.13
CA ARG A 210 1.67 -9.28 17.85
C ARG A 210 2.70 -10.24 17.28
N ILE A 211 3.95 -9.80 17.22
CA ILE A 211 5.07 -10.66 16.86
C ILE A 211 5.36 -11.60 18.03
N VAL A 212 5.30 -12.91 17.79
CA VAL A 212 5.55 -13.94 18.83
C VAL A 212 6.96 -14.48 18.73
N ALA A 213 7.39 -14.82 17.51
CA ALA A 213 8.70 -15.41 17.29
C ALA A 213 9.27 -14.99 15.94
N ARG A 214 10.59 -14.89 15.87
CA ARG A 214 11.35 -14.65 14.64
C ARG A 214 12.27 -15.84 14.40
N GLU A 215 11.99 -16.59 13.36
CA GLU A 215 12.83 -17.69 12.90
C GLU A 215 13.86 -17.15 11.90
N ARG A 216 15.13 -17.15 12.30
CA ARG A 216 16.24 -16.77 11.42
C ARG A 216 16.85 -18.01 10.81
N ARG A 217 16.85 -18.08 9.48
CA ARG A 217 17.55 -19.11 8.71
C ARG A 217 18.69 -18.47 7.92
N PRO A 218 19.95 -18.80 8.21
CA PRO A 218 21.08 -18.21 7.48
C PRO A 218 20.99 -18.56 5.99
N GLY A 219 21.17 -17.56 5.12
CA GLY A 219 21.02 -17.71 3.66
C GLY A 219 19.58 -17.85 3.15
N GLY A 220 18.60 -18.00 4.05
CA GLY A 220 17.18 -18.15 3.72
C GLY A 220 16.35 -16.89 4.02
N VAL A 221 15.07 -16.94 3.65
CA VAL A 221 14.13 -15.88 4.05
C VAL A 221 13.71 -16.10 5.50
N GLU A 222 13.94 -15.08 6.33
CA GLU A 222 13.48 -15.02 7.70
C GLU A 222 11.93 -15.04 7.76
N VAL A 223 11.40 -15.87 8.65
CA VAL A 223 9.97 -16.02 8.88
C VAL A 223 9.60 -15.51 10.26
N VAL A 224 8.48 -14.79 10.31
CA VAL A 224 7.94 -14.18 11.51
C VAL A 224 6.62 -14.84 11.82
N HIS A 225 6.49 -15.35 13.04
CA HIS A 225 5.24 -15.86 13.58
C HIS A 225 4.53 -14.73 14.31
N LEU A 226 3.28 -14.47 13.91
CA LEU A 226 2.42 -13.47 14.53
C LEU A 226 1.16 -14.14 15.08
N ARG A 227 0.57 -13.50 16.09
CA ARG A 227 -0.71 -13.91 16.70
C ARG A 227 -1.67 -12.72 16.70
N ASP A 228 -2.83 -12.91 16.11
CA ASP A 228 -3.93 -11.93 16.14
C ASP A 228 -4.50 -11.80 17.57
N SER A 229 -5.29 -10.75 17.82
CA SER A 229 -5.99 -10.56 19.10
C SER A 229 -6.98 -11.69 19.45
N ARG A 230 -7.55 -12.39 18.46
CA ARG A 230 -8.39 -13.58 18.65
C ARG A 230 -7.59 -14.88 18.87
N GLY A 231 -6.26 -14.81 18.95
CA GLY A 231 -5.39 -15.98 19.12
C GLY A 231 -5.03 -16.72 17.84
N GLY A 232 -5.55 -16.29 16.67
CA GLY A 232 -5.19 -16.89 15.39
C GLY A 232 -3.71 -16.68 15.07
N ALA A 233 -2.95 -17.78 14.96
CA ALA A 233 -1.53 -17.75 14.60
C ALA A 233 -1.34 -17.82 13.08
N PHE A 234 -0.37 -17.07 12.56
CA PHE A 234 0.04 -17.14 11.16
C PHE A 234 1.49 -16.69 11.00
N ALA A 235 2.08 -17.04 9.86
CA ALA A 235 3.46 -16.72 9.54
C ALA A 235 3.57 -15.90 8.25
N THR A 236 4.57 -15.02 8.20
CA THR A 236 4.93 -14.24 7.00
C THR A 236 6.43 -14.01 6.91
N ARG A 237 6.89 -13.58 5.73
CA ARG A 237 8.27 -13.15 5.51
C ARG A 237 8.49 -11.78 6.16
N VAL A 238 9.68 -11.52 6.71
CA VAL A 238 10.05 -10.23 7.36
C VAL A 238 9.79 -9.01 6.47
N GLY A 239 10.00 -9.14 5.16
CA GLY A 239 9.73 -8.06 4.20
C GLY A 239 8.29 -7.53 4.28
N ASN A 240 7.32 -8.41 4.54
CA ASN A 240 5.89 -8.10 4.54
C ASN A 240 5.37 -7.64 5.91
N VAL A 241 6.18 -7.67 6.96
CA VAL A 241 5.77 -7.26 8.32
C VAL A 241 6.04 -5.77 8.50
N PHE A 242 5.07 -5.02 9.01
CA PHE A 242 5.20 -3.59 9.28
C PHE A 242 4.78 -3.30 10.73
N VAL A 243 5.70 -2.84 11.56
CA VAL A 243 5.42 -2.55 12.98
C VAL A 243 4.60 -1.26 13.09
N ILE A 244 3.45 -1.31 13.76
CA ILE A 244 2.54 -0.15 13.89
C ILE A 244 2.64 0.50 15.27
N GLY A 245 3.10 -0.23 16.29
CA GLY A 245 3.25 0.35 17.62
C GLY A 245 3.82 -0.63 18.64
N PRO A 246 4.17 -0.10 19.83
CA PRO A 246 4.70 -0.87 20.93
C PRO A 246 3.60 -1.73 21.57
N MET A 247 3.92 -2.97 21.89
CA MET A 247 3.01 -3.92 22.56
C MET A 247 1.64 -3.96 21.87
N ASP A 248 0.56 -3.63 22.58
CA ASP A 248 -0.84 -3.66 22.12
C ASP A 248 -1.40 -2.37 21.55
N ARG A 249 -0.65 -1.27 21.63
CA ARG A 249 -1.18 0.04 21.31
C ARG A 249 -0.74 0.43 19.89
N PRO A 250 -1.59 0.23 18.86
CA PRO A 250 -1.28 0.72 17.53
C PRO A 250 -1.27 2.25 17.56
N MET A 251 -0.24 2.86 16.98
CA MET A 251 -0.13 4.32 16.89
C MET A 251 -0.99 4.93 15.78
N VAL A 252 -1.75 4.08 15.10
CA VAL A 252 -2.53 4.39 13.92
C VAL A 252 -3.93 3.87 14.12
N THR A 253 -4.92 4.65 13.71
CA THR A 253 -6.32 4.25 13.70
C THR A 253 -6.50 3.09 12.72
N LEU A 254 -6.80 1.90 13.26
CA LEU A 254 -7.01 0.70 12.47
C LEU A 254 -8.31 0.75 11.64
N PRO A 255 -8.40 -0.04 10.54
CA PRO A 255 -9.64 -0.22 9.79
C PRO A 255 -10.71 -0.93 10.65
N LYS A 256 -11.97 -0.92 10.17
CA LYS A 256 -13.16 -1.38 10.93
C LYS A 256 -12.98 -2.75 11.59
N ASP A 257 -12.36 -3.69 10.89
CA ASP A 257 -12.20 -5.08 11.37
C ASP A 257 -11.00 -5.25 12.30
N LYS A 258 -10.29 -4.16 12.66
CA LYS A 258 -9.06 -4.13 13.47
C LYS A 258 -7.96 -5.08 12.98
N GLY A 259 -8.00 -5.49 11.71
CA GLY A 259 -7.07 -6.45 11.13
C GLY A 259 -7.35 -7.91 11.47
N ILE A 260 -8.54 -8.25 11.96
CA ILE A 260 -8.94 -9.63 12.27
C ILE A 260 -9.56 -10.26 11.03
N LYS A 261 -8.89 -11.26 10.45
CA LYS A 261 -9.43 -12.01 9.31
C LYS A 261 -10.32 -13.15 9.81
N LEU A 262 -11.63 -12.98 9.65
CA LEU A 262 -12.63 -14.01 9.94
C LEU A 262 -12.50 -15.22 9.01
N SER A 263 -12.99 -16.37 9.47
CA SER A 263 -13.12 -17.55 8.61
C SER A 263 -14.20 -17.32 7.53
N ILE A 264 -14.19 -18.12 6.46
CA ILE A 264 -15.18 -17.99 5.37
C ILE A 264 -16.61 -18.20 5.91
N PHE A 265 -16.77 -19.14 6.84
CA PHE A 265 -18.06 -19.43 7.48
C PHE A 265 -18.53 -18.27 8.36
N GLU A 266 -17.65 -17.71 9.18
CA GLU A 266 -17.95 -16.55 10.02
C GLU A 266 -18.29 -15.31 9.18
N ASP A 267 -17.52 -14.99 8.13
CA ASP A 267 -17.80 -13.86 7.22
C ASP A 267 -19.14 -14.06 6.50
N ARG A 268 -19.52 -15.30 6.16
CA ARG A 268 -20.83 -15.61 5.58
C ARG A 268 -21.95 -15.35 6.58
N GLN A 269 -21.84 -15.89 7.79
CA GLN A 269 -22.86 -15.71 8.83
C GLN A 269 -23.06 -14.22 9.18
N LEU A 270 -21.96 -13.47 9.32
CA LEU A 270 -22.02 -12.04 9.62
C LEU A 270 -22.73 -11.26 8.51
N LYS A 271 -22.49 -11.59 7.24
CA LYS A 271 -23.22 -10.98 6.11
C LYS A 271 -24.69 -11.36 6.09
N LEU A 272 -25.03 -12.61 6.37
CA LEU A 272 -26.43 -13.05 6.42
C LEU A 272 -27.19 -12.31 7.52
N LYS A 273 -26.61 -12.19 8.72
CA LYS A 273 -27.18 -11.42 9.83
C LYS A 273 -27.40 -9.96 9.43
N LYS A 274 -26.36 -9.32 8.89
CA LYS A 274 -26.43 -7.93 8.43
C LYS A 274 -27.50 -7.71 7.35
N ASN A 275 -27.64 -8.64 6.40
CA ASN A 275 -28.66 -8.55 5.36
C ASN A 275 -30.07 -8.81 5.90
N ALA A 276 -30.19 -9.62 6.96
CA ALA A 276 -31.45 -9.85 7.67
C ALA A 276 -31.83 -8.69 8.61
N GLY A 277 -31.01 -7.63 8.70
CA GLY A 277 -31.26 -6.47 9.57
C GLY A 277 -30.99 -6.73 11.05
N LEU A 278 -30.35 -7.86 11.38
CA LEU A 278 -29.95 -8.26 12.74
C LEU A 278 -28.47 -7.93 13.02
#